data_AF-A0A356Z5K3-F1
#
_entry.id   AF-A0A356Z5K3-F1
#
_cell.length_a   1.000
_cell.length_b   1.000
_cell.length_c   1.000
_cell.angle_alpha   90.00
_cell.angle_beta   90.00
_cell.angle_gamma   90.00
#
_symmetry.space_group_name_H-M   'P 1'
#
loop_
_entity.id
_entity.type
_entity.pdbx_description
1 polymer ?
#
loop_
_entity_poly.entity_id
_entity_poly.type
_entity_poly.pdbx_seq_one_letter_code
_entity_poly.pdbx_strand_id
1 'polypeptide(L)'
;KIREKFAFSEDNIKEACQELKRTGVIEGFVLLNTCNRMEIYATARDIMEGQAILENYLTRYSGLNDIKPYIYQPNCYDAISHIFRVTAGMDSMILGEPQILGQVK
;
A
#
# COMPACT_ATOMS: atom_id res chain seq x y z
N LYS A 1 15.43 -7.84 4.36
CA LYS A 1 15.57 -7.23 5.71
C LYS A 1 14.66 -6.02 5.96
N ILE A 2 14.80 -4.86 5.27
CA ILE A 2 13.90 -3.71 5.54
C ILE A 2 12.48 -3.92 4.98
N ARG A 3 12.37 -4.39 3.73
CA ARG A 3 11.08 -4.66 3.05
C ARG A 3 10.24 -5.72 3.76
N GLU A 4 10.88 -6.72 4.35
CA GLU A 4 10.19 -7.76 5.15
C GLU A 4 9.46 -7.17 6.36
N LYS A 5 9.94 -6.05 6.93
CA LYS A 5 9.24 -5.35 8.02
C LYS A 5 7.93 -4.68 7.58
N PHE A 6 7.72 -4.57 6.28
CA PHE A 6 6.53 -3.99 5.67
C PHE A 6 5.68 -5.05 4.94
N ALA A 7 6.11 -6.31 4.96
CA ALA A 7 5.37 -7.38 4.28
C ALA A 7 4.10 -7.72 5.08
N PHE A 8 2.97 -7.68 4.40
CA PHE A 8 1.67 -8.10 4.95
C PHE A 8 1.41 -9.56 4.64
N SER A 9 1.07 -10.35 5.68
CA SER A 9 0.44 -11.66 5.53
C SER A 9 -1.09 -11.50 5.37
N GLU A 10 -1.79 -12.55 4.94
CA GLU A 10 -3.25 -12.51 4.80
C GLU A 10 -3.97 -12.13 6.11
N ASP A 11 -3.46 -12.57 7.25
CA ASP A 11 -4.02 -12.23 8.56
C ASP A 11 -3.81 -10.74 8.90
N ASN A 12 -2.62 -10.22 8.60
CA ASN A 12 -2.27 -8.82 8.87
C ASN A 12 -3.07 -7.86 7.99
N ILE A 13 -3.48 -8.27 6.77
CA ILE A 13 -4.32 -7.46 5.89
C ILE A 13 -5.69 -7.20 6.52
N LYS A 14 -6.31 -8.23 7.14
CA LYS A 14 -7.62 -8.07 7.78
C LYS A 14 -7.56 -7.13 8.96
N GLU A 15 -6.54 -7.26 9.79
CA GLU A 15 -6.31 -6.37 10.94
C GLU A 15 -6.06 -4.93 10.49
N ALA A 16 -5.16 -4.73 9.52
CA ALA A 16 -4.92 -3.43 8.89
C ALA A 16 -6.22 -2.81 8.37
N CYS A 17 -7.06 -3.61 7.71
CA CYS A 17 -8.32 -3.12 7.16
C CYS A 17 -9.29 -2.66 8.24
N GLN A 18 -9.41 -3.43 9.33
CA GLN A 18 -10.27 -3.05 10.45
C GLN A 18 -9.75 -1.79 11.16
N GLU A 19 -8.45 -1.71 11.41
CA GLU A 19 -7.84 -0.58 12.10
C GLU A 19 -7.93 0.71 11.28
N LEU A 20 -7.53 0.67 10.01
CA LEU A 20 -7.56 1.84 9.13
C LEU A 20 -8.99 2.32 8.89
N LYS A 21 -9.98 1.43 8.73
CA LYS A 21 -11.39 1.81 8.61
C LYS A 21 -11.96 2.46 9.87
N ARG A 22 -11.52 2.04 11.06
CA ARG A 22 -11.97 2.62 12.34
C ARG A 22 -11.59 4.10 12.50
N THR A 23 -10.58 4.58 11.77
CA THR A 23 -10.23 6.00 11.78
C THR A 23 -11.31 6.89 11.19
N GLY A 24 -12.19 6.36 10.32
CA GLY A 24 -13.23 7.12 9.62
C GLY A 24 -12.71 8.08 8.54
N VAL A 25 -11.39 8.18 8.38
CA VAL A 25 -10.73 9.04 7.39
C VAL A 25 -10.39 8.25 6.13
N ILE A 26 -9.86 7.03 6.29
CA ILE A 26 -9.57 6.11 5.18
C ILE A 26 -10.87 5.42 4.76
N GLU A 27 -11.33 5.68 3.54
CA GLU A 27 -12.59 5.12 3.00
C GLU A 27 -12.39 3.73 2.40
N GLY A 28 -11.20 3.50 1.85
CA GLY A 28 -10.80 2.22 1.28
C GLY A 28 -9.35 2.26 0.83
N PHE A 29 -8.73 1.08 0.75
CA PHE A 29 -7.36 0.97 0.27
C PHE A 29 -7.12 -0.38 -0.41
N VAL A 30 -6.09 -0.42 -1.24
CA VAL A 30 -5.56 -1.60 -1.92
C VAL A 30 -4.11 -1.77 -1.47
N LEU A 31 -3.75 -3.01 -1.12
CA LEU A 31 -2.38 -3.40 -0.84
C LEU A 31 -1.84 -4.21 -2.01
N LEU A 32 -0.73 -3.78 -2.56
CA LEU A 32 0.02 -4.57 -3.54
C LEU A 32 1.33 -5.02 -2.91
N ASN A 33 1.45 -6.33 -2.67
CA ASN A 33 2.64 -6.91 -2.08
C ASN A 33 3.25 -7.93 -3.06
N THR A 34 4.44 -7.63 -3.56
CA THR A 34 5.20 -8.51 -4.46
C THR A 34 6.62 -8.69 -3.91
N CYS A 35 7.41 -9.57 -4.55
CA CYS A 35 8.82 -9.74 -4.19
C CYS A 35 9.64 -8.44 -4.30
N ASN A 36 9.20 -7.49 -5.14
CA ASN A 36 9.98 -6.30 -5.50
C ASN A 36 9.45 -5.00 -4.88
N ARG A 37 8.15 -4.94 -4.55
CA ARG A 37 7.46 -3.71 -4.08
C ARG A 37 6.35 -4.03 -3.09
N MET A 38 6.17 -3.15 -2.12
CA MET A 38 4.97 -3.04 -1.29
C MET A 38 4.39 -1.65 -1.51
N GLU A 39 3.13 -1.59 -1.94
CA GLU A 39 2.45 -0.32 -2.25
C GLU A 39 1.09 -0.30 -1.57
N ILE A 40 0.72 0.87 -1.04
CA ILE A 40 -0.59 1.13 -0.46
C ILE A 40 -1.24 2.25 -1.27
N TYR A 41 -2.38 1.94 -1.86
CA TYR A 41 -3.24 2.93 -2.50
C TYR A 41 -4.43 3.15 -1.61
N ALA A 42 -4.64 4.37 -1.12
CA ALA A 42 -5.75 4.67 -0.24
C ALA A 42 -6.58 5.83 -0.76
N THR A 43 -7.88 5.75 -0.50
CA THR A 43 -8.81 6.86 -0.62
C THR A 43 -9.07 7.41 0.78
N ALA A 44 -9.00 8.72 0.92
CA ALA A 44 -9.18 9.40 2.18
C ALA A 44 -10.03 10.66 1.99
N ARG A 45 -10.89 10.95 2.96
CA ARG A 45 -11.70 12.18 2.97
C ARG A 45 -10.83 13.43 3.09
N ASP A 46 -9.77 13.33 3.88
CA ASP A 46 -8.70 14.30 3.99
C ASP A 46 -7.37 13.60 3.67
N ILE A 47 -6.67 14.11 2.65
CA ILE A 47 -5.43 13.50 2.14
C ILE A 47 -4.30 13.62 3.17
N MET A 48 -4.19 14.78 3.84
CA MET A 48 -3.11 15.02 4.79
C MET A 48 -3.28 14.18 6.05
N GLU A 49 -4.51 14.11 6.56
CA GLU A 49 -4.85 13.27 7.71
C GLU A 49 -4.71 11.78 7.37
N GLY A 50 -5.20 11.37 6.19
CA GLY A 50 -5.05 9.99 5.70
C GLY A 50 -3.59 9.57 5.56
N GLN A 51 -2.73 10.46 5.04
CA GLN A 51 -1.29 10.23 4.99
C GLN A 51 -0.70 10.03 6.38
N ALA A 52 -1.01 10.92 7.33
CA ALA A 52 -0.50 10.82 8.70
C ALA A 52 -0.94 9.51 9.38
N ILE A 53 -2.18 9.08 9.15
CA ILE A 53 -2.71 7.80 9.65
C ILE A 53 -1.90 6.62 9.08
N LEU A 54 -1.67 6.59 7.78
CA LEU A 54 -0.90 5.53 7.13
C LEU A 54 0.56 5.52 7.58
N GLU A 55 1.22 6.67 7.68
CA GLU A 55 2.58 6.77 8.20
C GLU A 55 2.67 6.25 9.63
N ASN A 56 1.73 6.65 10.51
CA ASN A 56 1.69 6.19 11.90
C ASN A 56 1.42 4.68 12.01
N TYR A 57 0.54 4.14 11.16
CA TYR A 57 0.27 2.72 11.09
C TYR A 57 1.52 1.95 10.66
N LEU A 58 2.16 2.36 9.55
CA LEU A 58 3.36 1.71 9.01
C LEU A 58 4.56 1.80 9.95
N THR A 59 4.70 2.89 10.70
CA THR A 59 5.75 3.06 11.70
C THR A 59 5.60 2.01 12.81
N ARG A 60 4.38 1.87 13.36
CA ARG A 60 4.07 0.86 14.38
C ARG A 60 4.23 -0.56 13.84
N TYR A 61 3.69 -0.82 12.65
CA TYR A 61 3.72 -2.14 12.02
C TYR A 61 5.16 -2.63 11.76
N SER A 62 6.02 -1.75 11.22
CA SER A 62 7.41 -2.10 10.91
C SER A 62 8.34 -2.14 12.13
N GLY A 63 7.91 -1.55 13.27
CA GLY A 63 8.73 -1.40 14.47
C GLY A 63 9.98 -0.55 14.25
N LEU A 64 9.94 0.36 13.26
CA LEU A 64 11.02 1.31 12.96
C LEU A 64 10.69 2.67 13.57
N ASN A 65 11.70 3.37 14.06
CA ASN A 65 11.52 4.72 14.62
C ASN A 65 11.39 5.79 13.53
N ASP A 66 11.98 5.55 12.35
CA ASP A 66 11.86 6.42 11.18
C ASP A 66 11.71 5.58 9.92
N ILE A 67 10.58 5.77 9.24
CA ILE A 67 10.25 5.07 7.99
C ILE A 67 10.38 5.97 6.76
N LYS A 68 10.52 7.29 6.94
CA LYS A 68 10.53 8.27 5.84
C LYS A 68 11.60 7.98 4.78
N PRO A 69 12.82 7.53 5.12
CA PRO A 69 13.84 7.17 4.12
C PRO A 69 13.44 6.00 3.22
N TYR A 70 12.43 5.22 3.61
CA TYR A 70 11.98 4.01 2.93
C TYR A 70 10.61 4.17 2.25
N ILE A 71 9.96 5.33 2.40
CA ILE A 71 8.67 5.62 1.80
C ILE A 71 8.86 6.50 0.57
N TYR A 72 8.23 6.10 -0.52
CA TYR A 72 8.04 6.94 -1.69
C TYR A 72 6.55 7.31 -1.80
N GLN A 73 6.25 8.61 -1.78
CA GLN A 73 4.89 9.10 -1.88
C GLN A 73 4.75 10.06 -3.08
N PRO A 74 4.18 9.61 -4.19
CA PRO A 74 3.89 10.46 -5.34
C PRO A 74 2.62 11.30 -5.10
N ASN A 75 2.40 12.33 -5.94
CA ASN A 75 1.15 13.10 -5.93
C ASN A 75 -0.05 12.23 -6.38
N CYS A 76 -1.28 12.70 -6.12
CA CYS A 76 -2.49 11.92 -6.39
C CYS A 76 -2.67 11.52 -7.87
N TYR A 77 -2.28 12.39 -8.81
CA TYR A 77 -2.40 12.11 -10.24
C TYR A 77 -1.42 11.00 -10.68
N ASP A 78 -0.19 11.07 -10.17
CA ASP A 78 0.84 10.07 -10.40
C ASP A 78 0.46 8.73 -9.77
N ALA A 79 -0.17 8.74 -8.59
CA ALA A 79 -0.66 7.53 -7.92
C ALA A 79 -1.76 6.81 -8.72
N ILE A 80 -2.73 7.56 -9.26
CA ILE A 80 -3.79 7.01 -10.13
C ILE A 80 -3.18 6.46 -11.42
N SER A 81 -2.30 7.23 -12.07
CA SER A 81 -1.64 6.77 -13.29
C SER A 81 -0.78 5.51 -13.06
N HIS A 82 -0.15 5.42 -11.88
CA HIS A 82 0.67 4.28 -11.49
C HIS A 82 -0.18 3.01 -11.25
N ILE A 83 -1.29 3.08 -10.50
CA ILE A 83 -2.15 1.91 -10.29
C ILE A 83 -2.74 1.38 -11.60
N PHE A 84 -3.09 2.25 -12.55
CA PHE A 84 -3.55 1.82 -13.88
C PHE A 84 -2.44 1.11 -14.68
N ARG A 85 -1.19 1.60 -14.65
CA ARG A 85 -0.06 0.93 -15.32
C ARG A 85 0.26 -0.43 -14.70
N VAL A 86 0.23 -0.51 -13.38
CA VAL A 86 0.49 -1.75 -12.62
C VAL A 86 -0.61 -2.78 -12.88
N THR A 87 -1.88 -2.38 -12.78
CA THR A 87 -3.02 -3.29 -13.01
C THR A 87 -3.17 -3.72 -14.46
N ALA A 88 -2.75 -2.89 -15.43
CA ALA A 88 -2.71 -3.22 -16.85
C ALA A 88 -1.51 -4.11 -17.26
N GLY A 89 -0.64 -4.51 -16.32
CA GLY A 89 0.52 -5.37 -16.60
C GLY A 89 1.67 -4.69 -17.33
N MET A 90 1.66 -3.36 -17.47
CA MET A 90 2.68 -2.61 -18.23
C MET A 90 4.00 -2.41 -17.47
N ASP A 91 4.04 -2.72 -16.17
CA ASP A 91 5.26 -2.76 -15.34
C ASP A 91 5.64 -4.20 -14.94
N SER A 92 5.25 -5.19 -15.76
CA SER A 92 5.74 -6.56 -15.60
C SER A 92 7.08 -6.73 -16.30
N MET A 93 8.14 -6.97 -15.52
CA MET A 93 9.45 -7.39 -16.06
C MET A 93 9.44 -8.86 -16.54
N ILE A 94 8.28 -9.52 -16.59
CA ILE A 94 8.11 -10.89 -17.11
C ILE A 94 6.82 -10.95 -17.93
N LEU A 95 6.96 -11.11 -19.25
CA LEU A 95 5.85 -11.46 -20.14
C LEU A 95 5.25 -12.81 -19.68
N GLY A 96 3.98 -12.78 -19.24
CA GLY A 96 3.12 -13.96 -19.20
C GLY A 96 3.03 -14.70 -17.87
N GLU A 97 2.44 -14.11 -16.83
CA GLU A 97 1.72 -14.88 -15.81
C GLU A 97 0.42 -14.18 -15.37
N PRO A 98 -0.68 -14.92 -15.17
CA PRO A 98 -2.02 -14.38 -14.90
C PRO A 98 -2.22 -14.06 -13.39
N GLN A 99 -1.30 -13.33 -12.77
CA GLN A 99 -1.26 -13.18 -11.30
C GLN A 99 -1.42 -11.75 -10.75
N ILE A 100 -1.78 -10.77 -11.58
CA ILE A 100 -2.19 -9.44 -11.06
C ILE A 100 -3.70 -9.41 -10.75
N LEU A 101 -4.52 -10.13 -11.50
CA LEU A 101 -5.98 -10.15 -11.29
C LEU A 101 -6.41 -10.83 -9.98
N GLY A 102 -5.61 -11.78 -9.47
CA GLY A 102 -5.92 -12.52 -8.25
C GLY A 102 -5.59 -11.80 -6.94
N GLN A 103 -4.82 -10.71 -7.01
CA GLN A 103 -4.39 -9.92 -5.83
C GLN A 103 -5.24 -8.68 -5.60
N VAL A 104 -6.15 -8.35 -6.52
CA VAL A 104 -7.16 -7.32 -6.31
C VAL A 104 -8.35 -7.95 -5.57
N LYS A 105 -8.31 -7.88 -4.24
CA LYS A 105 -9.46 -8.06 -3.35
C LYS A 105 -9.57 -6.87 -2.42
#